data_AF-S7V9L0-F1
#
_entry.id   AF-S7V9L0-F1
#
_cell.length_a   1.000
_cell.length_b   1.000
_cell.length_c   1.000
_cell.angle_alpha   90.00
_cell.angle_beta   90.00
_cell.angle_gamma   90.00
#
_symmetry.space_group_name_H-M   'P 1'
#
loop_
_entity.id
_entity.type
_entity.pdbx_description
1 polymer ?
#
loop_
_entity_poly.entity_id
_entity_poly.type
_entity_poly.pdbx_seq_one_letter_code
_entity_poly.pdbx_strand_id
1 'polypeptide(L)'
;MNPKNFLLLVMLVCTLTIQRGFSQQVNFVQTEDQIDLFLGDKMVTSYKIGENLLKPYLFPILSPSGVVVTRGFPIEERKGESKDHPHHTGLYFTYGSNEEVNGNSFWNLHDIPPQIKHMEVLEMKEGKIKGI
;
A
#
# COMPACT_ATOMS: atom_id res chain seq x y z
N MET A 1 52.81 -3.40 20.18
CA MET A 1 52.12 -3.39 18.87
C MET A 1 52.48 -2.11 18.15
N ASN A 2 52.89 -2.16 16.87
CA ASN A 2 53.30 -0.95 16.15
C ASN A 2 52.11 0.02 16.01
N PRO A 3 52.26 1.34 16.29
CA PRO A 3 51.18 2.32 16.15
C PRO A 3 50.55 2.36 14.75
N LYS A 4 51.33 2.04 13.69
CA LYS A 4 50.81 1.88 12.32
C LYS A 4 49.90 0.66 12.18
N ASN A 5 50.21 -0.43 12.88
CA ASN A 5 49.42 -1.66 12.87
C ASN A 5 48.16 -1.51 13.74
N PHE A 6 48.20 -0.67 14.79
CA PHE A 6 47.02 -0.31 15.58
C PHE A 6 46.05 0.55 14.76
N LEU A 7 46.55 1.54 14.02
CA LEU A 7 45.74 2.40 13.16
C LEU A 7 45.13 1.63 11.96
N LEU A 8 45.88 0.69 11.38
CA LEU A 8 45.36 -0.21 10.33
C LEU A 8 44.24 -1.12 10.85
N LEU A 9 44.36 -1.61 12.09
CA LEU A 9 43.36 -2.48 12.73
C LEU A 9 42.06 -1.72 13.03
N VAL A 10 42.16 -0.45 13.47
CA VAL A 10 40.98 0.41 13.72
C VAL A 10 40.23 0.75 12.42
N MET A 11 40.97 1.00 11.32
CA MET A 11 40.37 1.21 9.98
C MET A 11 39.67 -0.06 9.46
N LEU A 12 40.25 -1.24 9.65
CA LEU A 12 39.68 -2.52 9.20
C LEU A 12 38.41 -2.90 9.98
N VAL A 13 38.33 -2.56 11.27
CA VAL A 13 37.13 -2.77 12.11
C VAL A 13 36.00 -1.79 11.76
N CYS A 14 36.33 -0.57 11.31
CA CYS A 14 35.30 0.39 10.84
C CYS A 14 34.67 0.01 9.49
N THR A 15 35.37 -0.73 8.63
CA THR A 15 34.79 -1.21 7.35
C THR A 15 33.88 -2.44 7.50
N LEU A 16 33.82 -3.05 8.68
CA LEU A 16 32.94 -4.17 9.01
C LEU A 16 31.61 -3.71 9.63
N THR A 17 31.24 -2.42 9.50
CA THR A 17 29.84 -2.03 9.69
C THR A 17 29.02 -2.69 8.59
N ILE A 18 28.41 -3.79 8.99
CA ILE A 18 27.53 -4.65 8.22
C ILE A 18 26.63 -3.76 7.36
N GLN A 19 26.83 -3.79 6.04
CA GLN A 19 25.78 -3.40 5.10
C GLN A 19 24.66 -4.43 5.25
N ARG A 20 23.85 -4.27 6.31
CA ARG A 20 22.51 -4.85 6.30
C ARG A 20 21.78 -4.03 5.26
N GLY A 21 21.76 -4.53 4.03
CA GLY A 21 20.72 -4.10 3.09
C GLY A 21 19.40 -4.13 3.84
N PHE A 22 18.62 -3.07 3.71
CA PHE A 22 17.25 -3.03 4.22
C PHE A 22 16.43 -4.08 3.45
N SER A 23 16.61 -5.36 3.78
CA SER A 23 15.65 -6.40 3.43
C SER A 23 14.50 -6.24 4.40
N GLN A 24 13.67 -5.24 4.11
CA GLN A 24 12.54 -4.92 4.94
C GLN A 24 11.46 -5.95 4.58
N GLN A 25 11.18 -6.85 5.54
CA GLN A 25 10.26 -7.96 5.33
C GLN A 25 8.86 -7.44 5.01
N VAL A 26 8.18 -8.07 4.05
CA VAL A 26 6.78 -7.78 3.74
C VAL A 26 5.89 -8.65 4.61
N ASN A 27 5.02 -8.04 5.40
CA ASN A 27 4.09 -8.74 6.27
C ASN A 27 2.65 -8.38 5.90
N PHE A 28 1.77 -9.37 5.94
CA PHE A 28 0.33 -9.20 5.72
C PHE A 28 -0.43 -9.58 6.98
N VAL A 29 -1.38 -8.74 7.39
CA VAL A 29 -2.31 -9.03 8.50
C VAL A 29 -3.72 -8.95 7.95
N GLN A 30 -4.41 -10.09 7.88
CA GLN A 30 -5.76 -10.18 7.33
C GLN A 30 -6.81 -10.21 8.44
N THR A 31 -7.85 -9.40 8.27
CA THR A 31 -9.11 -9.44 9.02
C THR A 31 -10.25 -9.81 8.07
N GLU A 32 -11.49 -9.80 8.57
CA GLU A 32 -12.68 -10.01 7.75
C GLU A 32 -12.87 -8.93 6.67
N ASP A 33 -12.52 -7.68 6.98
CA ASP A 33 -12.85 -6.50 6.18
C ASP A 33 -11.63 -5.84 5.50
N GLN A 34 -10.41 -6.30 5.79
CA GLN A 34 -9.19 -5.75 5.21
C GLN A 34 -7.99 -6.70 5.25
N ILE A 35 -6.96 -6.34 4.46
CA ILE A 35 -5.62 -6.92 4.54
C ILE A 35 -4.63 -5.78 4.68
N ASP A 36 -3.92 -5.73 5.80
CA ASP A 36 -2.92 -4.72 6.08
C ASP A 36 -1.56 -5.16 5.58
N LEU A 37 -0.90 -4.28 4.83
CA LEU A 37 0.44 -4.48 4.30
C LEU A 37 1.44 -3.68 5.11
N PHE A 38 2.44 -4.37 5.66
CA PHE A 38 3.55 -3.77 6.40
C PHE A 38 4.89 -4.04 5.71
N LEU A 39 5.79 -3.07 5.85
CA LEU A 39 7.20 -3.19 5.47
C LEU A 39 8.06 -3.06 6.74
N GLY A 40 8.44 -4.22 7.30
CA GLY A 40 8.89 -4.31 8.69
C GLY A 40 7.75 -3.94 9.65
N ASP A 41 7.97 -2.98 10.53
CA ASP A 41 6.94 -2.49 11.48
C ASP A 41 6.16 -1.28 10.94
N LYS A 42 6.42 -0.86 9.70
CA LYS A 42 5.78 0.33 9.10
C LYS A 42 4.58 -0.09 8.25
N MET A 43 3.43 0.50 8.52
CA MET A 43 2.25 0.37 7.67
C MET A 43 2.51 0.98 6.28
N VAL A 44 2.10 0.28 5.23
CA VAL A 44 2.18 0.76 3.84
C VAL A 44 0.80 1.10 3.32
N THR A 45 -0.17 0.19 3.47
CA THR A 45 -1.56 0.38 3.03
C THR A 45 -2.45 -0.73 3.56
N SER A 46 -3.76 -0.49 3.62
CA SER A 46 -4.77 -1.54 3.80
C SER A 46 -5.47 -1.80 2.48
N TYR A 47 -5.61 -3.06 2.08
CA TYR A 47 -6.55 -3.49 1.05
C TYR A 47 -7.92 -3.71 1.70
N LYS A 48 -8.87 -2.80 1.48
CA LYS A 48 -10.21 -2.84 2.06
C LYS A 48 -11.13 -3.72 1.22
N ILE A 49 -11.76 -4.70 1.86
CA ILE A 49 -12.57 -5.76 1.23
C ILE A 49 -13.93 -6.00 1.90
N GLY A 50 -14.33 -5.14 2.85
CA GLY A 50 -15.59 -5.29 3.57
C GLY A 50 -16.83 -5.43 2.68
N GLU A 51 -17.84 -6.15 3.18
CA GLU A 51 -19.02 -6.55 2.40
C GLU A 51 -19.84 -5.38 1.84
N ASN A 52 -19.83 -4.23 2.53
CA ASN A 52 -20.61 -3.05 2.12
C ASN A 52 -19.91 -2.18 1.05
N LEU A 53 -18.72 -2.57 0.60
CA LEU A 53 -17.99 -1.84 -0.42
C LEU A 53 -18.56 -2.13 -1.81
N LEU A 54 -18.62 -1.08 -2.65
CA LEU A 54 -18.94 -1.22 -4.07
C LEU A 54 -17.78 -1.81 -4.87
N LYS A 55 -16.55 -1.58 -4.39
CA LYS A 55 -15.31 -2.13 -4.92
C LYS A 55 -14.23 -2.17 -3.83
N PRO A 56 -13.33 -3.15 -3.84
CA PRO A 56 -12.14 -3.12 -3.01
C PRO A 56 -11.21 -1.99 -3.42
N TYR A 57 -10.46 -1.47 -2.47
CA TYR A 57 -9.48 -0.41 -2.71
C TYR A 57 -8.34 -0.45 -1.70
N LEU A 58 -7.24 0.22 -2.02
CA LEU A 58 -6.07 0.41 -1.16
C LEU A 58 -6.10 1.83 -0.56
N PHE A 59 -6.10 1.92 0.77
CA PHE A 59 -6.06 3.20 1.48
C PHE A 59 -5.59 3.08 2.94
N PRO A 60 -4.87 4.08 3.48
CA PRO A 60 -4.09 5.07 2.72
C PRO A 60 -2.86 4.40 2.12
N ILE A 61 -2.32 4.91 1.00
CA ILE A 61 -0.99 4.48 0.54
C ILE A 61 0.05 5.41 1.15
N LEU A 62 1.00 4.82 1.88
CA LEU A 62 2.11 5.50 2.52
C LEU A 62 3.41 5.20 1.77
N SER A 63 4.23 6.23 1.56
CA SER A 63 5.61 6.05 1.10
C SER A 63 6.47 5.38 2.20
N PRO A 64 7.68 4.89 1.88
CA PRO A 64 8.60 4.36 2.90
C PRO A 64 8.99 5.37 4.01
N SER A 65 8.87 6.67 3.72
CA SER A 65 9.07 7.75 4.69
C SER A 65 7.81 8.12 5.49
N GLY A 66 6.68 7.47 5.22
CA GLY A 66 5.40 7.71 5.89
C GLY A 66 4.56 8.83 5.29
N VAL A 67 4.95 9.37 4.13
CA VAL A 67 4.15 10.39 3.44
C VAL A 67 2.93 9.74 2.81
N VAL A 68 1.75 10.31 3.05
CA VAL A 68 0.51 9.85 2.40
C VAL A 68 0.54 10.23 0.92
N VAL A 69 0.38 9.23 0.05
CA VAL A 69 0.39 9.37 -1.41
C VAL A 69 -1.04 9.54 -1.97
N THR A 70 -2.03 8.92 -1.33
CA THR A 70 -3.45 9.02 -1.73
C THR A 70 -4.13 10.21 -1.06
N ARG A 71 -4.99 10.94 -1.79
CA ARG A 71 -5.92 11.89 -1.17
C ARG A 71 -6.85 11.19 -0.16
N GLY A 72 -7.40 11.94 0.78
CA GLY A 72 -8.28 11.45 1.83
C GLY A 72 -9.74 11.31 1.41
N PHE A 73 -10.31 12.30 0.70
CA PHE A 73 -11.73 12.27 0.30
C PHE A 73 -12.03 11.11 -0.69
N PRO A 74 -13.15 10.37 -0.53
CA PRO A 74 -14.24 10.57 0.44
C PRO A 74 -14.06 9.83 1.80
N ILE A 75 -12.97 9.09 1.98
CA ILE A 75 -12.78 8.18 3.14
C ILE A 75 -12.46 8.97 4.41
N GLU A 76 -11.55 9.94 4.30
CA GLU A 76 -11.11 10.80 5.38
C GLU A 76 -10.99 12.23 4.84
N GLU A 77 -11.92 13.13 5.20
CA GLU A 77 -11.85 14.50 4.70
C GLU A 77 -10.63 15.24 5.27
N ARG A 78 -9.82 15.84 4.38
CA ARG A 78 -8.68 16.67 4.78
C ARG A 78 -8.86 18.10 4.30
N LYS A 79 -8.41 19.05 5.11
CA LYS A 79 -8.50 20.48 4.80
C LYS A 79 -7.75 20.78 3.50
N GLY A 80 -8.44 21.42 2.55
CA GLY A 80 -7.86 21.83 1.26
C GLY A 80 -7.96 20.77 0.16
N GLU A 81 -8.41 19.55 0.46
CA GLU A 81 -8.74 18.57 -0.59
C GLU A 81 -10.07 18.92 -1.27
N SER A 82 -10.15 18.64 -2.56
CA SER A 82 -11.40 18.71 -3.32
C SER A 82 -12.35 17.59 -2.90
N LYS A 83 -13.66 17.91 -2.83
CA LYS A 83 -14.75 16.96 -2.58
C LYS A 83 -15.44 16.47 -3.85
N ASP A 84 -14.79 16.67 -4.99
CA ASP A 84 -15.25 16.19 -6.28
C ASP A 84 -15.06 14.67 -6.40
N HIS A 85 -15.82 14.06 -7.32
CA HIS A 85 -15.67 12.66 -7.71
C HIS A 85 -15.53 11.71 -6.51
N PRO A 86 -16.59 11.55 -5.68
CA PRO A 86 -16.55 10.68 -4.50
C PRO A 86 -16.30 9.20 -4.83
N HIS A 87 -16.43 8.78 -6.09
CA HIS A 87 -16.05 7.44 -6.53
C HIS A 87 -14.52 7.20 -6.58
N HIS A 88 -13.68 8.23 -6.48
CA HIS A 88 -12.22 8.08 -6.43
C HIS A 88 -11.75 7.69 -5.02
N THR A 89 -11.83 6.40 -4.67
CA THR A 89 -11.47 5.88 -3.33
C THR A 89 -10.06 5.28 -3.31
N GLY A 90 -9.07 6.03 -2.83
CA GLY A 90 -7.69 5.54 -2.72
C GLY A 90 -7.13 5.06 -4.07
N LEU A 91 -6.52 3.88 -4.10
CA LEU A 91 -6.17 3.16 -5.34
C LEU A 91 -7.11 1.96 -5.50
N TYR A 92 -7.80 1.89 -6.63
CA TYR A 92 -8.81 0.86 -6.89
C TYR A 92 -8.73 0.37 -8.33
N PHE A 93 -9.29 -0.82 -8.54
CA PHE A 93 -9.56 -1.35 -9.86
C PHE A 93 -11.05 -1.21 -10.16
N THR A 94 -11.39 -0.91 -11.40
CA THR A 94 -12.78 -0.85 -11.84
C THR A 94 -12.89 -1.07 -13.33
N TYR A 95 -14.08 -1.50 -13.76
CA TYR A 95 -14.52 -1.36 -15.14
C TYR A 95 -15.08 0.05 -15.37
N GLY A 96 -15.24 0.46 -16.63
CA GLY A 96 -15.62 1.82 -16.97
C GLY A 96 -17.09 2.16 -16.66
N SER A 97 -17.60 3.11 -17.43
CA SER A 97 -18.90 3.73 -17.13
C SER A 97 -20.06 2.96 -17.75
N ASN A 98 -21.24 3.59 -17.80
CA ASN A 98 -22.43 3.06 -18.43
C ASN A 98 -22.13 2.58 -19.86
N GLU A 99 -22.88 1.57 -20.30
CA GLU A 99 -22.79 0.98 -21.65
C GLU A 99 -21.54 0.16 -21.95
N GLU A 100 -20.49 0.22 -21.13
CA GLU A 100 -19.24 -0.53 -21.37
C GLU A 100 -19.33 -2.00 -20.93
N VAL A 101 -20.06 -2.29 -19.84
CA VAL A 101 -20.24 -3.67 -19.33
C VAL A 101 -21.71 -3.96 -19.12
N ASN A 102 -22.35 -4.57 -20.13
CA ASN A 102 -23.76 -4.96 -20.09
C ASN A 102 -24.70 -3.81 -19.68
N GLY A 103 -24.37 -2.57 -20.06
CA GLY A 103 -25.14 -1.38 -19.68
C GLY A 103 -24.88 -0.83 -18.28
N ASN A 104 -24.02 -1.46 -17.46
CA ASN A 104 -23.76 -1.04 -16.09
C ASN A 104 -22.50 -0.19 -15.95
N SER A 105 -22.54 0.76 -15.01
CA SER A 105 -21.35 1.48 -14.54
C SER A 105 -20.78 0.81 -13.29
N PHE A 106 -19.49 0.50 -13.35
CA PHE A 106 -18.72 0.17 -12.16
C PHE A 106 -17.98 1.40 -11.63
N TRP A 107 -17.80 2.44 -12.45
CA TRP A 107 -17.04 3.63 -12.06
C TRP A 107 -17.75 4.53 -11.04
N ASN A 108 -19.07 4.66 -11.07
CA ASN A 108 -19.82 5.68 -10.30
C ASN A 108 -20.51 5.14 -9.02
N LEU A 109 -20.98 6.04 -8.13
CA LEU A 109 -21.62 5.68 -6.84
C LEU A 109 -23.17 5.73 -6.82
N HIS A 110 -23.82 6.33 -7.83
CA HIS A 110 -25.23 6.77 -7.72
C HIS A 110 -26.28 5.76 -8.21
N ASP A 111 -25.98 4.98 -9.24
CA ASP A 111 -26.84 3.89 -9.68
C ASP A 111 -26.62 2.70 -8.73
N ILE A 112 -27.63 1.89 -8.41
CA ILE A 112 -27.41 0.63 -7.67
C ILE A 112 -26.38 -0.16 -8.48
N PRO A 113 -25.11 -0.21 -8.08
CA PRO A 113 -24.10 -0.60 -9.03
C PRO A 113 -23.91 -2.11 -8.92
N PRO A 114 -23.56 -2.79 -10.03
CA PRO A 114 -22.88 -4.05 -9.87
C PRO A 114 -21.61 -3.81 -9.05
N GLN A 115 -21.37 -4.70 -8.08
CA GLN A 115 -20.26 -4.58 -7.16
C GLN A 115 -19.09 -5.40 -7.68
N ILE A 116 -17.88 -4.86 -7.57
CA ILE A 116 -16.69 -5.69 -7.61
C ILE A 116 -16.56 -6.23 -6.19
N LYS A 117 -16.62 -7.56 -6.03
CA LYS A 117 -16.45 -8.21 -4.73
C LYS A 117 -15.11 -8.92 -4.67
N HIS A 118 -14.43 -8.71 -3.56
CA HIS A 118 -13.35 -9.60 -3.17
C HIS A 118 -13.98 -10.95 -2.81
N MET A 119 -13.46 -12.04 -3.38
CA MET A 119 -13.96 -13.39 -3.12
C MET A 119 -13.03 -14.12 -2.17
N GLU A 120 -11.76 -14.20 -2.53
CA GLU A 120 -10.74 -14.89 -1.73
C GLU A 120 -9.34 -14.39 -2.09
N VAL A 121 -8.42 -14.64 -1.17
CA VAL A 121 -6.98 -14.50 -1.39
C VAL A 121 -6.42 -15.89 -1.69
N LEU A 122 -6.03 -16.12 -2.93
CA LEU A 122 -5.43 -17.39 -3.33
C LEU A 122 -4.00 -17.55 -2.79
N GLU A 123 -3.24 -16.45 -2.77
CA GLU A 123 -1.85 -16.45 -2.36
C GLU A 123 -1.36 -15.05 -1.95
N MET A 124 -0.57 -14.97 -0.88
CA MET A 124 0.19 -13.79 -0.50
C MET A 124 1.68 -14.13 -0.48
N LYS A 125 2.47 -13.41 -1.26
CA LYS A 125 3.92 -13.62 -1.37
C LYS A 125 4.66 -12.31 -1.26
N GLU A 126 5.80 -12.35 -0.57
CA GLU A 126 6.79 -11.30 -0.70
C GLU A 126 7.41 -11.33 -2.12
N GLY A 127 7.52 -10.16 -2.74
CA GLY A 127 8.22 -9.98 -4.00
C GLY A 127 9.66 -9.53 -3.78
N LYS A 128 10.53 -9.72 -4.78
CA LYS A 128 11.84 -9.05 -4.77
C LYS A 128 11.60 -7.54 -4.80
N ILE A 129 11.98 -6.84 -3.75
CA ILE A 129 12.01 -5.38 -3.73
C ILE A 129 13.04 -4.94 -4.77
N LYS A 130 12.57 -4.33 -5.87
CA LYS A 130 13.41 -3.67 -6.87
C LYS A 130 12.93 -2.23 -6.99
N GLY A 131 13.83 -1.26 -6.83
CA GLY A 131 13.49 0.17 -6.96
C GLY A 131 13.80 1.03 -5.73
N ILE A 132 14.58 0.52 -4.77
CA ILE A 132 15.29 1.33 -3.76
C ILE A 132 16.75 1.39 -4.18
#